data_AF-A0A916SWD6-F1
#
_entry.id   AF-A0A916SWD6-F1
#
_cell.length_a   1.000
_cell.length_b   1.000
_cell.length_c   1.000
_cell.angle_alpha   90.00
_cell.angle_beta   90.00
_cell.angle_gamma   90.00
#
_symmetry.space_group_name_H-M   'P 1'
#
loop_
_entity.id
_entity.type
_entity.pdbx_description
1 polymer ?
#
loop_
_entity_poly.entity_id
_entity_poly.type
_entity_poly.pdbx_seq_one_letter_code
_entity_poly.pdbx_strand_id
1 'polypeptide(L)'
;MAMTASERKLSAQLAAEMSWANTDDRAARTSNARRAMDQKFLDQAGGDPVRAEHLRRAHYKRLALKSAISRRRAKEATAAAVAAEAELDELGGGAA
;
A
#
# COMPACT_ATOMS: atom_id res chain seq x y z
N MET A 1 32.77 9.85 0.72
CA MET A 1 32.29 8.65 0.01
C MET A 1 30.77 8.68 -0.07
N ALA A 2 30.17 8.19 -1.15
CA ALA A 2 28.72 8.11 -1.26
C ALA A 2 28.19 6.92 -0.46
N MET A 3 27.06 7.09 0.25
CA MET A 3 26.41 5.99 0.98
C MET A 3 25.91 4.90 0.02
N THR A 4 26.10 3.64 0.41
CA THR A 4 25.51 2.48 -0.28
C THR A 4 23.98 2.46 -0.13
N ALA A 5 23.30 1.62 -0.92
CA ALA A 5 21.85 1.44 -0.80
C ALA A 5 21.43 0.92 0.59
N SER A 6 22.20 -0.01 1.16
CA SER A 6 21.95 -0.58 2.49
C SER A 6 22.09 0.45 3.60
N GLU A 7 23.13 1.28 3.55
CA GLU A 7 23.33 2.37 4.52
C GLU A 7 22.22 3.43 4.41
N ARG A 8 21.77 3.78 3.19
CA ARG A 8 20.64 4.70 3.00
C ARG A 8 19.35 4.15 3.61
N LYS A 9 19.09 2.85 3.43
CA LYS A 9 17.93 2.18 4.05
C LYS A 9 18.01 2.26 5.58
N LEU A 10 19.17 1.91 6.15
CA LEU A 10 19.37 1.93 7.60
C LEU A 10 19.20 3.34 8.17
N SER A 11 19.76 4.35 7.50
CA SER A 11 19.61 5.75 7.90
C SER A 11 18.15 6.21 7.86
N ALA A 12 17.39 5.85 6.82
CA ALA A 12 15.97 6.17 6.72
C ALA A 12 15.15 5.49 7.84
N GLN A 13 15.49 4.25 8.20
CA GLN A 13 14.86 3.55 9.32
C GLN A 13 15.15 4.24 10.65
N LEU A 14 16.41 4.58 10.92
CA LEU A 14 16.81 5.31 12.13
C LEU A 14 16.07 6.64 12.25
N ALA A 15 15.98 7.39 11.15
CA ALA A 15 15.24 8.65 11.12
C ALA A 15 13.74 8.48 11.42
N ALA A 16 13.13 7.41 10.89
CA ALA A 16 11.72 7.12 11.15
C ALA A 16 11.47 6.78 12.63
N GLU A 17 12.30 5.92 13.24
CA GLU A 17 12.19 5.56 14.66
C GLU A 17 12.36 6.79 15.55
N MET A 18 13.42 7.58 15.34
CA MET A 18 13.65 8.81 16.09
C MET A 18 12.51 9.81 15.92
N SER A 19 11.98 9.94 14.70
CA SER A 19 10.86 10.83 14.43
C SER A 19 9.61 10.42 15.22
N TRP A 20 9.32 9.12 15.33
CA TRP A 20 8.17 8.64 16.12
C TRP A 20 8.41 8.70 17.62
N ALA A 21 9.64 8.46 18.09
CA ALA A 21 10.01 8.64 19.48
C ALA A 21 9.81 10.10 19.93
N ASN A 22 10.11 11.07 19.06
CA ASN A 22 9.92 12.50 19.32
C ASN A 22 8.47 12.98 19.10
N THR A 23 7.52 12.09 18.78
CA THR A 23 6.12 12.46 18.57
C THR A 23 5.31 12.18 19.83
N ASP A 24 5.04 13.23 20.61
CA ASP A 24 4.21 13.12 21.82
C ASP A 24 2.73 12.87 21.46
N ASP A 25 2.17 13.70 20.57
CA ASP A 25 0.80 13.53 20.07
C ASP A 25 0.78 12.91 18.66
N ARG A 26 0.53 11.61 18.62
CA ARG A 26 0.41 10.83 17.37
C ARG A 26 -0.79 11.25 16.52
N ALA A 27 -1.89 11.67 17.16
CA ALA A 27 -3.08 12.10 16.45
C ALA A 27 -2.84 13.45 15.76
N ALA A 28 -2.21 14.40 16.45
CA ALA A 28 -1.87 15.71 15.90
C ALA A 28 -0.93 15.60 14.70
N ARG A 29 0.10 14.74 14.75
CA ARG A 29 1.05 14.54 13.65
C ARG A 29 0.40 14.24 12.29
N THR A 30 -0.73 13.53 12.31
CA THR A 30 -1.44 13.07 11.11
C THR A 30 -2.73 13.85 10.83
N SER A 31 -3.08 14.83 11.68
CA SER A 31 -4.33 15.60 11.60
C SER A 31 -4.44 16.41 10.31
N ASN A 32 -3.36 17.12 9.93
CA ASN A 32 -3.32 17.95 8.71
C ASN A 32 -3.56 17.11 7.45
N ALA A 33 -2.96 15.91 7.38
CA ALA A 33 -3.14 15.01 6.25
C ALA A 33 -4.59 14.47 6.16
N ARG A 34 -5.19 14.11 7.30
CA ARG A 34 -6.61 13.72 7.35
C ARG A 34 -7.52 14.84 6.88
N ARG A 35 -7.32 16.06 7.39
CA ARG A 35 -8.10 17.25 6.99
C ARG A 35 -7.97 17.54 5.49
N ALA A 36 -6.76 17.44 4.93
CA ALA A 36 -6.55 17.64 3.49
C ALA A 36 -7.30 16.59 2.64
N MET A 37 -7.35 15.33 3.09
CA MET A 37 -8.10 14.28 2.41
C MET A 37 -9.62 14.53 2.46
N ASP A 38 -10.14 14.97 3.60
CA ASP A 38 -11.56 15.32 3.73
C ASP A 38 -11.92 16.53 2.87
N GLN A 39 -11.07 17.57 2.88
CA GLN A 39 -11.24 18.77 2.06
C GLN A 39 -11.30 18.45 0.57
N LYS A 40 -10.43 17.55 0.08
CA LYS A 40 -10.45 17.10 -1.32
C LYS A 40 -11.83 16.57 -1.73
N PHE A 41 -12.50 15.79 -0.88
CA PHE A 41 -13.83 15.28 -1.21
C PHE A 41 -14.90 16.36 -1.11
N LEU A 42 -14.75 17.31 -0.19
CA LEU A 42 -15.63 18.46 -0.08
C LEU A 42 -15.55 19.36 -1.33
N ASP A 43 -14.34 19.63 -1.82
CA ASP A 43 -14.11 20.40 -3.04
C ASP A 43 -14.72 19.71 -4.26
N GLN A 44 -14.52 18.39 -4.39
CA GLN A 44 -15.16 17.58 -5.44
C GLN A 44 -16.69 17.55 -5.31
N ALA A 45 -17.20 17.70 -4.10
CA ALA A 45 -18.62 17.80 -3.83
C ALA A 45 -19.19 19.21 -4.09
N GLY A 46 -18.36 20.19 -4.41
CA GLY A 46 -18.78 21.59 -4.54
C GLY A 46 -19.23 22.19 -3.20
N GLY A 47 -18.67 21.72 -2.09
CA GLY A 47 -19.01 22.19 -0.74
C GLY A 47 -20.16 21.43 -0.05
N ASP A 48 -20.80 20.46 -0.70
CA ASP A 48 -21.85 19.63 -0.10
C ASP A 48 -21.25 18.50 0.78
N PRO A 49 -21.43 18.54 2.11
CA PRO A 49 -20.85 17.53 3.01
C PRO A 49 -21.47 16.14 2.86
N VAL A 50 -22.75 16.03 2.50
CA VAL A 50 -23.42 14.74 2.31
C VAL A 50 -22.86 14.06 1.07
N ARG A 51 -22.78 14.81 -0.04
CA ARG A 51 -22.17 14.31 -1.28
C ARG A 51 -20.68 13.99 -1.09
N ALA A 52 -19.94 14.79 -0.31
CA ALA A 52 -18.54 14.52 0.01
C ALA A 52 -18.35 13.16 0.72
N GLU A 53 -19.20 12.86 1.70
CA GLU A 53 -19.15 11.57 2.41
C GLU A 53 -19.46 10.39 1.47
N HIS A 54 -20.42 10.54 0.56
CA HIS A 54 -20.67 9.52 -0.46
C HIS A 54 -19.47 9.33 -1.41
N LEU A 55 -18.82 10.42 -1.85
CA LEU A 55 -17.62 10.35 -2.69
C LEU A 55 -16.46 9.66 -1.97
N ARG A 56 -16.23 10.00 -0.70
CA ARG A 56 -15.23 9.38 0.17
C ARG A 56 -15.46 7.87 0.31
N ARG A 57 -16.69 7.45 0.62
CA ARG A 57 -17.06 6.02 0.69
C ARG A 57 -16.85 5.32 -0.64
N ALA A 58 -17.25 5.95 -1.75
CA ALA A 58 -17.05 5.39 -3.09
C ALA A 58 -15.56 5.22 -3.42
N HIS A 59 -14.70 6.17 -3.05
CA HIS A 59 -13.25 6.09 -3.22
C HIS A 59 -12.67 4.85 -2.53
N TYR A 60 -12.96 4.65 -1.24
CA TYR A 60 -12.45 3.50 -0.51
C TYR A 60 -13.01 2.17 -1.01
N LYS A 61 -14.29 2.12 -1.43
CA LYS A 61 -14.87 0.93 -2.06
C LYS A 61 -14.15 0.55 -3.35
N ARG A 62 -13.82 1.53 -4.22
CA ARG A 62 -13.04 1.28 -5.44
C ARG A 62 -11.64 0.74 -5.11
N LEU A 63 -10.98 1.29 -4.09
CA LEU A 63 -9.66 0.80 -3.65
C LEU A 63 -9.75 -0.65 -3.14
N ALA A 64 -10.74 -0.96 -2.31
CA ALA A 64 -10.98 -2.31 -1.80
C ALA A 64 -11.25 -3.31 -2.93
N LEU A 65 -12.08 -2.93 -3.91
CA LEU A 65 -12.35 -3.76 -5.09
C LEU A 65 -11.08 -4.06 -5.89
N LYS A 66 -10.28 -3.03 -6.20
CA LYS A 66 -9.00 -3.19 -6.91
C LYS A 66 -8.04 -4.11 -6.14
N SER A 67 -8.00 -3.96 -4.82
CA SER A 67 -7.19 -4.79 -3.92
C SER A 67 -7.64 -6.26 -3.94
N ALA A 68 -8.95 -6.52 -3.88
CA ALA A 68 -9.50 -7.87 -3.96
C ALA A 68 -9.19 -8.55 -5.30
N ILE A 69 -9.33 -7.83 -6.42
CA ILE A 69 -8.98 -8.32 -7.76
C ILE A 69 -7.47 -8.64 -7.83
N SER A 70 -6.63 -7.75 -7.31
CA SER A 70 -5.17 -7.95 -7.29
C SER A 70 -4.77 -9.21 -6.51
N ARG A 71 -5.33 -9.38 -5.30
CA ARG A 71 -5.08 -10.59 -4.49
C ARG A 71 -5.51 -11.87 -5.20
N ARG A 72 -6.66 -11.86 -5.88
CA ARG A 72 -7.13 -13.01 -6.65
C ARG A 72 -6.15 -13.37 -7.77
N ARG A 73 -5.73 -12.38 -8.57
CA ARG A 73 -4.75 -12.57 -9.65
C ARG A 73 -3.40 -13.07 -9.14
N ALA A 74 -2.92 -12.54 -8.02
CA ALA A 74 -1.68 -13.00 -7.40
C ALA A 74 -1.78 -14.48 -7.01
N LYS A 75 -2.90 -14.90 -6.41
CA LYS A 75 -3.14 -16.31 -6.08
C LYS A 75 -3.17 -17.21 -7.32
N GLU A 76 -3.87 -16.78 -8.37
CA GLU A 76 -3.92 -17.50 -9.66
C GLU A 76 -2.51 -17.64 -10.28
N ALA A 77 -1.72 -16.56 -10.28
CA ALA A 77 -0.36 -16.56 -10.80
C ALA A 77 0.57 -17.49 -9.99
N THR A 78 0.49 -17.45 -8.66
CA THR A 78 1.25 -18.37 -7.80
C THR A 78 0.83 -19.82 -8.03
N ALA A 79 -0.47 -20.11 -8.15
CA ALA A 79 -0.95 -21.46 -8.42
C ALA A 79 -0.47 -21.98 -9.79
N ALA A 80 -0.48 -21.13 -10.82
CA ALA A 80 0.05 -21.47 -12.13
C ALA A 80 1.57 -21.72 -12.10
N ALA A 81 2.33 -20.92 -11.35
CA ALA A 81 3.76 -21.14 -11.18
C ALA A 81 4.06 -22.47 -10.47
N VAL A 82 3.34 -22.79 -9.39
CA VAL A 82 3.48 -24.06 -8.67
C VAL A 82 3.12 -25.25 -9.57
N ALA A 83 2.06 -25.14 -10.37
CA ALA A 83 1.69 -26.20 -11.31
C ALA A 83 2.78 -26.39 -12.39
N ALA A 84 3.32 -25.30 -12.93
CA ALA A 84 4.41 -25.36 -13.91
C ALA A 84 5.70 -25.95 -13.32
N GLU A 85 6.06 -25.60 -12.08
CA GLU A 85 7.18 -26.21 -11.36
C GLU A 85 6.97 -27.71 -11.19
N ALA A 86 5.77 -28.14 -10.78
CA ALA A 86 5.44 -29.56 -10.66
C ALA A 86 5.50 -30.31 -12.02
N GLU A 87 4.98 -29.71 -13.09
CA GLU A 87 5.09 -30.28 -14.45
C GLU A 87 6.55 -30.41 -14.90
N LEU A 88 7.40 -29.40 -14.61
CA LEU A 88 8.83 -29.46 -14.91
C LEU A 88 9.54 -30.57 -14.12
N ASP A 89 9.22 -30.73 -12.85
CA ASP A 89 9.76 -31.80 -12.01
C ASP A 89 9.34 -33.19 -12.53
N GLU A 90 8.06 -33.36 -12.91
CA GLU A 90 7.53 -34.61 -13.48
C GLU A 90 8.17 -34.98 -14.82
N LEU A 91 8.48 -33.99 -15.66
CA LEU A 91 9.17 -34.18 -16.94
C LEU A 91 10.67 -34.49 -16.77
N GLY A 92 11.14 -34.71 -15.54
CA GLY A 92 12.52 -35.05 -15.24
C GLY A 92 13.43 -33.84 -15.27
N GLY A 93 12.93 -32.66 -14.89
CA GLY A 93 13.66 -31.39 -14.77
C GLY A 93 14.83 -31.36 -13.78
N GLY A 94 15.34 -32.52 -13.38
CA GLY A 94 16.65 -32.69 -12.76
C GLY A 94 17.56 -33.51 -13.67
N ALA A 95 18.21 -32.88 -14.65
CA ALA A 95 19.42 -33.42 -15.28
C ALA A 95 20.25 -32.34 -16.03
N ALA A 96 21.06 -31.59 -15.26
CA ALA A 96 22.48 -31.23 -15.46
C ALA A 96 22.82 -29.90 -14.75
#